data_AF-A0A2P9EWT8-F1
#
_entry.id   AF-A0A2P9EWT8-F1
#
_cell.length_a   1.000
_cell.length_b   1.000
_cell.length_c   1.000
_cell.angle_alpha   90.00
_cell.angle_beta   90.00
_cell.angle_gamma   90.00
#
_symmetry.space_group_name_H-M   'P 1'
#
loop_
_entity.id
_entity.type
_entity.pdbx_description
1 polymer ?
#
loop_
_entity_poly.entity_id
_entity_poly.type
_entity_poly.pdbx_seq_one_letter_code
_entity_poly.pdbx_strand_id
1 'polypeptide(L)'
;MEGNESLNSAMQERGLTQVELADAVNARLLCSGHEGTVSDRTIRNWLTGKTQWPHPKQREALEAVFGCTAEELGFSPPAGRRRPTPEAESPVDRRNFLTATTGTAAAAVPFVGAPSQVGTSDVLRLRSGLDALMELDDTRGGHEGLERSALAGAAEALDKVKKGATQRIRLRLFSIAADYTATAAWSALDARQADRAQDLLGRALYLAGMAQDPWWR
;
A
#
# COMPACT_ATOMS: atom_id res chain seq x y z
N MET A 1 16.38 -10.02 23.40
CA MET A 1 15.14 -10.20 22.61
C MET A 1 15.58 -10.90 21.34
N GLU A 2 15.27 -12.18 21.21
CA GLU A 2 15.49 -12.90 19.96
C GLU A 2 14.55 -12.31 18.90
N GLY A 3 15.11 -11.96 17.75
CA GLY A 3 14.32 -11.45 16.62
C GLY A 3 13.54 -12.57 15.95
N ASN A 4 12.56 -12.22 15.13
CA ASN A 4 11.85 -13.18 14.29
C ASN A 4 12.72 -13.55 13.08
N GLU A 5 13.58 -14.54 13.27
CA GLU A 5 14.51 -15.03 12.24
C GLU A 5 13.79 -15.71 11.07
N SER A 6 12.64 -16.36 11.31
CA SER A 6 11.83 -16.99 10.27
C SER A 6 11.27 -15.97 9.28
N LEU A 7 10.68 -14.88 9.79
CA LEU A 7 10.21 -13.77 8.94
C LEU A 7 11.38 -13.12 8.19
N ASN A 8 12.52 -12.93 8.85
CA ASN A 8 13.71 -12.35 8.22
C ASN A 8 14.23 -13.22 7.07
N SER A 9 14.27 -14.55 7.26
CA SER A 9 14.70 -15.51 6.24
C SER A 9 13.73 -15.53 5.06
N ALA A 10 12.42 -15.59 5.32
CA ALA A 10 11.39 -15.54 4.27
C ALA A 10 11.44 -14.23 3.45
N MET A 11 11.79 -13.12 4.07
CA MET A 11 12.04 -11.85 3.36
C MET A 11 13.26 -11.93 2.45
N GLN A 12 14.38 -12.49 2.95
CA GLN A 12 15.61 -12.63 2.18
C GLN A 12 15.44 -13.57 0.98
N GLU A 13 14.75 -14.70 1.16
CA GLU A 13 14.45 -15.64 0.07
C GLU A 13 13.65 -15.00 -1.08
N ARG A 14 12.76 -14.06 -0.75
CA ARG A 14 11.98 -13.30 -1.74
C ARG A 14 12.65 -12.00 -2.19
N GLY A 15 13.83 -11.67 -1.65
CA GLY A 15 14.53 -10.42 -1.96
C GLY A 15 13.80 -9.15 -1.50
N LEU A 16 12.90 -9.26 -0.52
CA LEU A 16 12.05 -8.14 -0.08
C LEU A 16 12.74 -7.30 1.00
N THR A 17 12.73 -5.98 0.81
CA THR A 17 13.06 -5.02 1.87
C THR A 17 11.90 -4.86 2.87
N GLN A 18 12.16 -4.30 4.06
CA GLN A 18 11.10 -3.99 5.05
C GLN A 18 10.01 -3.08 4.47
N VAL A 19 10.44 -2.18 3.59
CA VAL A 19 9.62 -1.24 2.86
C VAL A 19 8.70 -1.97 1.88
N GLU A 20 9.24 -2.87 1.06
CA GLU A 20 8.46 -3.62 0.08
C GLU A 20 7.54 -4.63 0.74
N LEU A 21 7.95 -5.22 1.87
CA LEU A 21 7.05 -6.09 2.65
C LEU A 21 5.87 -5.28 3.21
N ALA A 22 6.10 -4.09 3.75
CA ALA A 22 5.01 -3.23 4.22
C ALA A 22 4.05 -2.89 3.07
N ASP A 23 4.58 -2.60 1.89
CA ASP A 23 3.81 -2.29 0.69
C ASP A 23 2.97 -3.52 0.25
N ALA A 24 3.58 -4.71 0.19
CA ALA A 24 2.91 -5.96 -0.18
C ALA A 24 1.80 -6.36 0.79
N VAL A 25 2.06 -6.27 2.10
CA VAL A 25 1.05 -6.57 3.13
C VAL A 25 -0.12 -5.59 3.06
N ASN A 26 0.14 -4.30 2.85
CA ASN A 26 -0.92 -3.30 2.69
C ASN A 26 -1.72 -3.52 1.41
N ALA A 27 -1.09 -3.93 0.31
CA ALA A 27 -1.80 -4.28 -0.92
C ALA A 27 -2.80 -5.43 -0.67
N ARG A 28 -2.39 -6.47 0.06
CA ARG A 28 -3.30 -7.56 0.46
C ARG A 28 -4.43 -7.08 1.37
N LEU A 29 -4.15 -6.22 2.33
CA LEU A 29 -5.18 -5.63 3.18
C LEU A 29 -6.23 -4.88 2.35
N LEU A 30 -5.79 -4.05 1.38
CA LEU A 30 -6.68 -3.31 0.50
C LEU A 30 -7.55 -4.23 -0.37
N CYS A 31 -6.97 -5.26 -0.99
CA CYS A 31 -7.73 -6.25 -1.76
C CYS A 31 -8.79 -6.97 -0.91
N SER A 32 -8.52 -7.17 0.38
CA SER A 32 -9.48 -7.74 1.34
C SER A 32 -10.45 -6.71 1.94
N GLY A 33 -10.50 -5.48 1.43
CA GLY A 33 -11.41 -4.42 1.89
C GLY A 33 -10.99 -3.72 3.19
N HIS A 34 -9.71 -3.81 3.55
CA HIS A 34 -9.15 -3.22 4.77
C HIS A 34 -8.21 -2.05 4.46
N GLU A 35 -8.11 -1.11 5.40
CA GLU A 35 -7.15 0.00 5.28
C GLU A 35 -5.69 -0.51 5.40
N GLY A 36 -4.82 -0.04 4.50
CA GLY A 36 -3.38 -0.32 4.54
C GLY A 36 -2.71 0.48 5.67
N THR A 37 -2.63 -0.14 6.85
CA THR A 37 -2.14 0.48 8.10
C THR A 37 -0.73 0.02 8.50
N VAL A 38 -0.12 -0.90 7.76
CA VAL A 38 1.18 -1.47 8.09
C VAL A 38 2.29 -0.53 7.62
N SER A 39 3.21 -0.17 8.51
CA SER A 39 4.34 0.70 8.19
C SER A 39 5.66 -0.06 8.28
N ASP A 40 6.74 0.49 7.73
CA ASP A 40 8.12 0.02 7.93
C ASP A 40 8.45 -0.18 9.44
N ARG A 41 7.93 0.70 10.30
CA ARG A 41 8.04 0.55 11.76
C ARG A 41 7.32 -0.69 12.28
N THR A 42 6.14 -1.00 11.73
CA THR A 42 5.36 -2.19 12.10
C THR A 42 6.13 -3.45 11.70
N ILE A 43 6.69 -3.49 10.49
CA ILE A 43 7.54 -4.61 10.04
C ILE A 43 8.77 -4.78 10.94
N ARG A 44 9.44 -3.68 11.29
CA ARG A 44 10.57 -3.73 12.21
C ARG A 44 10.19 -4.26 13.60
N ASN A 45 9.01 -3.94 14.10
CA ASN A 45 8.51 -4.50 15.36
C ASN A 45 8.26 -6.01 15.26
N TRP A 46 7.84 -6.51 14.10
CA TRP A 46 7.69 -7.94 13.85
C TRP A 46 9.06 -8.63 13.79
N LEU A 47 10.00 -8.08 13.02
CA LEU A 47 11.37 -8.60 12.91
C LEU A 47 12.13 -8.59 14.23
N THR A 48 11.92 -7.59 15.08
CA THR A 48 12.56 -7.50 16.41
C THR A 48 11.82 -8.30 17.48
N GLY A 49 10.72 -8.98 17.15
CA GLY A 49 9.93 -9.75 18.11
C GLY A 49 9.15 -8.87 19.11
N LYS A 50 9.07 -7.55 18.92
CA LYS A 50 8.24 -6.68 19.78
C LYS A 50 6.76 -7.00 19.67
N THR A 51 6.33 -7.48 18.51
CA THR A 51 4.97 -8.01 18.31
C THR A 51 5.06 -9.51 18.11
N GLN A 52 4.57 -10.26 19.08
CA GLN A 52 4.60 -11.73 19.06
C GLN A 52 3.44 -12.31 18.24
N TRP A 53 2.29 -11.62 18.23
CA TRP A 53 1.11 -12.05 17.49
C TRP A 53 0.41 -10.86 16.81
N PRO A 54 0.57 -10.69 15.49
CA PRO A 54 -0.08 -9.61 14.74
C PRO A 54 -1.60 -9.77 14.69
N HIS A 55 -2.29 -8.67 14.35
CA HIS A 55 -3.75 -8.68 14.21
C HIS A 55 -4.19 -9.72 13.14
N PRO A 56 -5.32 -10.44 13.31
CA PRO A 56 -5.76 -11.49 12.37
C PRO A 56 -5.67 -11.10 10.89
N LYS A 57 -6.18 -9.91 10.52
CA LYS A 57 -6.12 -9.37 9.15
C LYS A 57 -4.69 -9.20 8.62
N GLN A 58 -3.75 -8.80 9.48
CA GLN A 58 -2.33 -8.67 9.10
C GLN A 58 -1.68 -10.05 8.92
N ARG A 59 -2.09 -11.04 9.72
CA ARG A 59 -1.64 -12.43 9.57
C ARG A 59 -2.16 -13.00 8.25
N GLU A 60 -3.44 -12.88 7.95
CA GLU A 60 -4.02 -13.30 6.66
C GLU A 60 -3.30 -12.63 5.46
N ALA A 61 -3.00 -11.34 5.57
CA ALA A 61 -2.23 -10.62 4.55
C ALA A 61 -0.78 -11.14 4.42
N LEU A 62 -0.09 -11.41 5.53
CA LEU A 62 1.25 -12.01 5.54
C LEU A 62 1.24 -13.41 4.92
N GLU A 63 0.27 -14.23 5.29
CA GLU A 63 0.09 -15.58 4.76
C GLU A 63 -0.16 -15.53 3.24
N ALA A 64 -0.94 -14.56 2.75
CA ALA A 64 -1.16 -14.35 1.32
C ALA A 64 0.05 -13.77 0.57
N VAL A 65 1.00 -13.12 1.25
CA VAL A 65 2.26 -12.63 0.66
C VAL A 65 3.28 -13.76 0.56
N PHE A 66 3.45 -14.54 1.63
CA PHE A 66 4.50 -15.55 1.70
C PHE A 66 4.06 -16.96 1.29
N GLY A 67 2.75 -17.25 1.30
CA GLY A 67 2.21 -18.58 1.00
C GLY A 67 2.42 -19.60 2.12
N CYS A 68 2.83 -19.15 3.30
CA CYS A 68 3.02 -19.96 4.51
C CYS A 68 2.25 -19.33 5.67
N THR A 69 1.97 -20.12 6.71
CA THR A 69 1.20 -19.71 7.88
C THR A 69 1.97 -18.68 8.72
N ALA A 70 1.24 -17.88 9.52
CA ALA A 70 1.89 -16.94 10.44
C ALA A 70 2.81 -17.65 11.46
N GLU A 71 2.52 -18.90 11.81
CA GLU A 71 3.36 -19.71 12.70
C GLU A 71 4.68 -20.11 12.05
N GLU A 72 4.64 -20.51 10.77
CA GLU A 72 5.86 -20.78 9.98
C GLU A 72 6.71 -19.52 9.79
N LEU A 73 6.07 -18.35 9.72
CA LEU A 73 6.73 -17.04 9.74
C LEU A 73 7.25 -16.63 11.14
N GLY A 74 7.19 -17.51 12.14
CA GLY A 74 7.76 -17.28 13.47
C GLY A 74 6.88 -16.47 14.42
N PHE A 75 5.60 -16.23 14.10
CA PHE A 75 4.66 -15.63 15.03
C PHE A 75 4.06 -16.71 15.94
N SER A 76 3.85 -16.38 17.23
CA SER A 76 3.32 -17.35 18.21
C SER A 76 2.02 -16.86 18.83
N PRO A 77 0.95 -17.68 18.84
CA PRO A 77 -0.33 -17.30 19.45
C PRO A 77 -0.17 -17.12 20.97
N PRO A 78 -0.88 -16.16 21.58
CA PRO A 78 -0.93 -16.06 23.04
C PRO A 78 -1.44 -17.36 23.64
N ALA A 79 -0.78 -17.84 24.71
CA ALA A 79 -1.18 -19.03 25.44
C ALA A 79 -2.63 -18.88 25.94
N GLY A 80 -3.59 -19.50 25.25
CA GLY A 80 -5.03 -19.39 25.56
C GLY A 80 -5.98 -19.47 24.36
N ARG A 81 -5.49 -19.36 23.12
CA ARG A 81 -6.33 -19.52 21.91
C ARG A 81 -5.88 -20.71 21.07
N ARG A 82 -6.10 -21.93 21.58
CA ARG A 82 -6.12 -23.14 20.75
C ARG A 82 -7.49 -23.20 20.06
N ARG A 83 -7.52 -23.10 18.73
CA ARG A 83 -8.75 -23.14 17.94
C ARG A 83 -9.39 -24.54 18.05
N PRO A 84 -10.67 -24.67 18.43
CA PRO A 84 -11.43 -25.89 18.16
C PRO A 84 -11.77 -25.95 16.66
N THR A 85 -11.70 -27.15 16.09
CA THR A 85 -12.11 -27.51 14.72
C THR A 85 -13.50 -26.95 14.38
N PRO A 86 -13.76 -26.44 13.16
CA PRO A 86 -15.05 -25.80 12.86
C PRO A 86 -16.15 -26.85 12.68
N GLU A 87 -17.06 -26.92 13.65
CA GLU A 87 -18.41 -27.45 13.39
C GLU A 87 -19.25 -26.34 12.75
N ALA A 88 -19.94 -26.68 11.67
CA ALA A 88 -20.81 -25.80 10.94
C ALA A 88 -22.08 -25.52 11.75
N GLU A 89 -22.29 -24.27 12.16
CA GLU A 89 -23.59 -23.82 12.66
C GLU A 89 -24.13 -22.62 11.88
N SER A 90 -25.42 -22.72 11.63
CA SER A 90 -26.31 -21.93 10.77
C SER A 90 -26.56 -20.48 11.24
N PRO A 91 -26.98 -19.58 10.33
CA PRO A 91 -26.99 -18.14 10.55
C PRO A 91 -28.17 -17.72 11.46
N VAL A 92 -27.87 -17.07 12.57
CA VAL A 92 -28.87 -16.45 13.45
C VAL A 92 -28.78 -14.93 13.44
N ASP A 93 -29.97 -14.34 13.42
CA ASP A 93 -30.35 -12.97 13.10
C ASP A 93 -29.67 -11.87 13.92
N ARG A 94 -29.29 -10.80 13.21
CA ARG A 94 -28.82 -9.52 13.76
C ARG A 94 -30.00 -8.68 14.25
N ARG A 95 -30.56 -8.97 15.42
CA ARG A 95 -31.37 -7.99 16.17
C ARG A 95 -31.53 -8.41 17.62
N ASN A 96 -31.44 -7.40 18.49
CA ASN A 96 -31.62 -7.44 19.94
C ASN A 96 -30.45 -7.98 20.74
N PHE A 97 -29.45 -7.14 21.00
CA PHE A 97 -28.85 -7.09 22.33
C PHE A 97 -28.13 -5.75 22.47
N LEU A 98 -28.67 -4.87 23.31
CA LEU A 98 -28.01 -3.87 24.17
C LEU A 98 -29.06 -2.85 24.64
N THR A 99 -29.87 -3.27 25.61
CA THR A 99 -30.60 -2.36 26.50
C THR A 99 -29.96 -2.46 27.87
N ALA A 100 -29.75 -1.30 28.50
CA ALA A 100 -29.34 -1.06 29.88
C ALA A 100 -27.85 -1.23 30.21
N THR A 101 -27.15 -0.10 30.40
CA THR A 101 -26.58 0.28 31.70
C THR A 101 -26.30 1.79 31.72
N THR A 102 -26.67 2.40 32.83
CA THR A 102 -26.76 3.84 33.14
C THR A 102 -25.39 4.47 33.45
N GLY A 103 -25.18 5.73 33.01
CA GLY A 103 -24.40 6.73 33.75
C GLY A 103 -22.93 6.93 33.38
N THR A 104 -22.64 7.98 32.60
CA THR A 104 -21.66 9.07 32.84
C THR A 104 -21.54 9.88 31.55
N ALA A 105 -21.94 11.16 31.56
CA ALA A 105 -21.80 12.05 30.41
C ALA A 105 -20.33 12.49 30.28
N ALA A 106 -19.53 11.74 29.50
CA ALA A 106 -18.26 12.24 29.00
C ALA A 106 -18.54 13.16 27.81
N ALA A 107 -18.22 14.44 27.95
CA ALA A 107 -18.29 15.39 26.85
C ALA A 107 -17.44 14.87 25.67
N ALA A 108 -18.10 14.60 24.54
CA ALA A 108 -17.42 14.27 23.30
C ALA A 108 -16.65 15.51 22.84
N VAL A 109 -15.36 15.58 23.15
CA VAL A 109 -14.44 16.46 22.44
C VAL A 109 -14.45 16.01 20.98
N PRO A 110 -14.79 16.89 20.02
CA PRO A 110 -14.66 16.54 18.62
C PRO A 110 -13.17 16.30 18.39
N PHE A 111 -12.82 15.05 18.08
CA PHE A 111 -11.50 14.74 17.56
C PHE A 111 -11.41 15.46 16.22
N VAL A 112 -10.83 16.67 16.23
CA VAL A 112 -10.37 17.33 15.01
C VAL A 112 -9.29 16.41 14.49
N GLY A 113 -9.68 15.51 13.58
CA GLY A 113 -8.78 14.55 12.97
C GLY A 113 -7.53 15.28 12.50
N ALA A 114 -6.36 14.81 12.92
CA ALA A 114 -5.11 15.29 12.36
C ALA A 114 -5.25 15.34 10.83
N PRO A 115 -4.75 16.40 10.14
CA PRO A 115 -4.84 16.49 8.69
C PRO A 115 -4.37 15.17 8.11
N SER A 116 -5.19 14.58 7.22
CA SER A 116 -4.97 13.23 6.70
C SER A 116 -3.58 13.18 6.06
N GLN A 117 -2.59 12.69 6.78
CA GLN A 117 -1.24 12.58 6.28
C GLN A 117 -1.25 11.61 5.11
N VAL A 118 -0.75 12.05 3.97
CA VAL A 118 -0.59 11.19 2.80
C VAL A 118 0.35 10.05 3.18
N GLY A 119 -0.14 8.83 3.05
CA GLY A 119 0.49 7.63 3.59
C GLY A 119 0.81 6.58 2.53
N THR A 120 1.28 5.43 2.99
CA THR A 120 1.60 4.28 2.11
C THR A 120 0.38 3.83 1.29
N SER A 121 -0.82 3.86 1.88
CA SER A 121 -2.06 3.52 1.17
C SER A 121 -2.31 4.40 -0.06
N ASP A 122 -1.96 5.69 -0.01
CA ASP A 122 -2.09 6.57 -1.17
C ASP A 122 -1.12 6.21 -2.29
N VAL A 123 0.13 5.89 -1.92
CA VAL A 123 1.17 5.45 -2.86
C VAL A 123 0.73 4.16 -3.55
N LEU A 124 0.20 3.19 -2.81
CA LEU A 124 -0.27 1.93 -3.36
C LEU A 124 -1.46 2.11 -4.31
N ARG A 125 -2.45 2.94 -3.95
CA ARG A 125 -3.58 3.24 -4.84
C ARG A 125 -3.12 3.84 -6.17
N LEU A 126 -2.19 4.79 -6.12
CA LEU A 126 -1.62 5.38 -7.32
C LEU A 126 -0.84 4.35 -8.14
N ARG A 127 -0.07 3.46 -7.50
CA ARG A 127 0.66 2.40 -8.20
C ARG A 127 -0.29 1.43 -8.91
N SER A 128 -1.34 0.97 -8.24
CA SER A 128 -2.36 0.10 -8.86
C SER A 128 -3.07 0.79 -10.03
N GLY A 129 -3.29 2.11 -9.95
CA GLY A 129 -3.83 2.88 -11.07
C GLY A 129 -2.86 2.93 -12.26
N LEU A 130 -1.56 3.01 -12.02
CA LEU A 130 -0.53 2.98 -13.06
C LEU A 130 -0.45 1.60 -13.71
N ASP A 131 -0.44 0.53 -12.89
CA ASP A 131 -0.44 -0.86 -13.38
C ASP A 131 -1.63 -1.11 -14.31
N ALA A 132 -2.82 -0.61 -13.96
CA ALA A 132 -4.01 -0.71 -14.80
C ALA A 132 -3.90 0.07 -16.13
N LEU A 133 -3.17 1.19 -16.15
CA LEU A 133 -2.89 1.91 -17.40
C LEU A 133 -1.88 1.15 -18.26
N MET A 134 -0.87 0.53 -17.67
CA MET A 134 0.09 -0.30 -18.41
C MET A 134 -0.62 -1.51 -19.05
N GLU A 135 -1.52 -2.18 -18.32
CA GLU A 135 -2.32 -3.28 -18.89
C GLU A 135 -3.22 -2.80 -20.04
N LEU A 136 -3.77 -1.58 -19.93
CA LEU A 136 -4.54 -0.98 -21.01
C LEU A 136 -3.67 -0.65 -22.23
N ASP A 137 -2.43 -0.19 -22.02
CA ASP A 137 -1.45 0.07 -23.07
C ASP A 137 -1.06 -1.22 -23.80
N ASP A 138 -0.75 -2.28 -23.05
CA ASP A 138 -0.38 -3.59 -23.61
C ASP A 138 -1.49 -4.19 -24.50
N THR A 139 -2.75 -3.88 -24.21
CA THR A 139 -3.90 -4.41 -24.94
C THR A 139 -4.36 -3.54 -26.11
N ARG A 140 -4.20 -2.22 -26.05
CA ARG A 140 -4.75 -1.27 -27.04
C ARG A 140 -3.71 -0.37 -27.70
N GLY A 141 -2.49 -0.36 -27.20
CA GLY A 141 -1.42 0.58 -27.54
C GLY A 141 -1.69 2.00 -27.03
N GLY A 142 -0.70 2.87 -27.22
CA GLY A 142 -0.78 4.28 -26.84
C GLY A 142 -1.90 5.01 -27.59
N HIS A 143 -2.70 5.78 -26.86
CA HIS A 143 -3.78 6.58 -27.41
C HIS A 143 -4.11 7.78 -26.51
N GLU A 144 -4.74 8.82 -27.06
CA GLU A 144 -5.00 10.09 -26.34
C GLU A 144 -5.76 9.91 -25.00
N GLY A 145 -6.62 8.90 -24.91
CA GLY A 145 -7.31 8.54 -23.66
C GLY A 145 -6.35 8.07 -22.57
N LEU A 146 -5.36 7.26 -22.95
CA LEU A 146 -4.32 6.74 -22.08
C LEU A 146 -3.38 7.87 -21.64
N GLU A 147 -2.94 8.71 -22.57
CA GLU A 147 -2.13 9.90 -22.26
C GLU A 147 -2.83 10.78 -21.21
N ARG A 148 -4.10 11.12 -21.44
CA ARG A 148 -4.88 11.97 -20.53
C ARG A 148 -5.01 11.33 -19.14
N SER A 149 -5.27 10.03 -19.08
CA SER A 149 -5.43 9.30 -17.82
C SER A 149 -4.11 9.23 -17.06
N ALA A 150 -2.99 9.02 -17.76
CA ALA A 150 -1.67 9.00 -17.19
C ALA A 150 -1.28 10.38 -16.62
N LEU A 151 -1.55 11.47 -17.36
CA LEU A 151 -1.34 12.83 -16.86
C LEU A 151 -2.21 13.17 -15.65
N ALA A 152 -3.44 12.65 -15.58
CA ALA A 152 -4.30 12.80 -14.42
C ALA A 152 -3.71 12.08 -13.18
N GLY A 153 -3.19 10.86 -13.36
CA GLY A 153 -2.49 10.11 -12.31
C GLY A 153 -1.24 10.83 -11.80
N ALA A 154 -0.42 11.37 -12.71
CA ALA A 154 0.73 12.20 -12.34
C ALA A 154 0.31 13.45 -11.53
N ALA A 155 -0.75 14.13 -11.96
CA ALA A 155 -1.27 15.30 -11.24
C ALA A 155 -1.80 14.93 -9.84
N GLU A 156 -2.48 13.79 -9.69
CA GLU A 156 -2.93 13.30 -8.38
C GLU A 156 -1.73 13.03 -7.47
N ALA A 157 -0.70 12.34 -7.96
CA ALA A 157 0.52 12.08 -7.20
C ALA A 157 1.19 13.38 -6.71
N LEU A 158 1.30 14.39 -7.57
CA LEU A 158 1.87 15.70 -7.22
C LEU A 158 1.00 16.50 -6.24
N ASP A 159 -0.33 16.40 -6.34
CA ASP A 159 -1.23 17.01 -5.37
C ASP A 159 -1.07 16.38 -3.98
N LYS A 160 -0.86 15.05 -3.93
CA LYS A 160 -0.54 14.35 -2.68
C LYS A 160 0.81 14.77 -2.09
N VAL A 161 1.81 15.11 -2.89
CA VAL A 161 3.08 15.68 -2.37
C VAL A 161 2.83 16.99 -1.62
N LYS A 162 1.89 17.82 -2.07
CA LYS A 162 1.55 19.12 -1.45
C LYS A 162 0.77 18.97 -0.15
N LYS A 163 -0.03 17.90 0.00
CA LYS A 163 -0.93 17.67 1.14
C LYS A 163 -0.25 17.24 2.44
N GLY A 164 1.08 17.14 2.47
CA GLY A 164 1.84 16.77 3.65
C GLY A 164 2.10 15.26 3.70
N ALA A 165 3.31 14.89 3.27
CA ALA A 165 3.83 13.52 3.25
C ALA A 165 5.20 13.48 3.94
N THR A 166 5.52 12.36 4.59
CA THR A 166 6.89 12.13 5.07
C THR A 166 7.88 12.15 3.90
N GLN A 167 9.16 12.46 4.14
CA GLN A 167 10.14 12.55 3.05
C GLN A 167 10.21 11.27 2.21
N ARG A 168 10.12 10.09 2.85
CA ARG A 168 10.06 8.80 2.14
C ARG A 168 8.85 8.71 1.21
N ILE A 169 7.66 9.08 1.69
CA ILE A 169 6.43 9.05 0.88
C ILE A 169 6.50 10.09 -0.24
N ARG A 170 7.08 11.28 0.00
CA ARG A 170 7.30 12.30 -1.03
C ARG A 170 8.16 11.77 -2.18
N LEU A 171 9.29 11.12 -1.87
CA LEU A 171 10.16 10.54 -2.90
C LEU A 171 9.42 9.50 -3.74
N ARG A 172 8.64 8.61 -3.10
CA ARG A 172 7.82 7.62 -3.83
C ARG A 172 6.73 8.25 -4.69
N LEU A 173 6.07 9.31 -4.22
CA LEU A 173 5.06 10.01 -5.02
C LEU A 173 5.69 10.71 -6.23
N PHE A 174 6.91 11.25 -6.11
CA PHE A 174 7.64 11.78 -7.25
C PHE A 174 8.03 10.68 -8.26
N SER A 175 8.45 9.51 -7.80
CA SER A 175 8.75 8.35 -8.66
C SER A 175 7.49 7.93 -9.43
N ILE A 176 6.35 7.74 -8.75
CA ILE A 176 5.07 7.40 -9.41
C ILE A 176 4.62 8.50 -10.39
N ALA A 177 4.79 9.78 -10.02
CA ALA A 177 4.46 10.88 -10.93
C ALA A 177 5.35 10.87 -12.20
N ALA A 178 6.63 10.50 -12.05
CA ALA A 178 7.54 10.33 -13.17
C ALA A 178 7.09 9.20 -14.09
N ASP A 179 6.74 8.03 -13.52
CA ASP A 179 6.30 6.86 -14.29
C ASP A 179 5.01 7.17 -15.08
N TYR A 180 4.00 7.75 -14.45
CA TYR A 180 2.80 8.21 -15.14
C TYR A 180 3.11 9.20 -16.27
N THR A 181 4.03 10.13 -16.04
CA THR A 181 4.41 11.11 -17.06
C THR A 181 5.16 10.45 -18.22
N ALA A 182 5.96 9.42 -17.94
CA ALA A 182 6.64 8.63 -18.97
C ALA A 182 5.63 7.82 -19.79
N THR A 183 4.64 7.18 -19.17
CA THR A 183 3.52 6.51 -19.87
C THR A 183 2.77 7.48 -20.79
N ALA A 184 2.49 8.70 -20.33
CA ALA A 184 1.90 9.72 -21.19
C ALA A 184 2.80 10.08 -22.38
N ALA A 185 4.12 10.16 -22.17
CA ALA A 185 5.06 10.45 -23.24
C ALA A 185 5.10 9.35 -24.32
N TRP A 186 5.10 8.08 -23.92
CA TRP A 186 5.01 6.95 -24.86
C TRP A 186 3.72 6.99 -25.67
N SER A 187 2.60 7.26 -25.00
CA SER A 187 1.32 7.41 -25.69
C SER A 187 1.31 8.58 -26.70
N ALA A 188 1.98 9.69 -26.39
CA ALA A 188 2.11 10.82 -27.31
C ALA A 188 3.02 10.48 -28.50
N LEU A 189 4.07 9.69 -28.26
CA LEU A 189 4.97 9.20 -29.31
C LEU A 189 4.25 8.28 -30.28
N ASP A 190 3.43 7.35 -29.77
CA ASP A 190 2.59 6.46 -30.57
C ASP A 190 1.57 7.24 -31.41
N ALA A 191 1.02 8.31 -30.86
CA ALA A 191 0.17 9.27 -31.58
C ALA A 191 0.94 10.18 -32.56
N ARG A 192 2.24 9.95 -32.75
CA ARG A 192 3.15 10.70 -33.66
C ARG A 192 3.33 12.17 -33.27
N GLN A 193 3.14 12.51 -32.01
CA GLN A 193 3.32 13.86 -31.47
C GLN A 193 4.69 14.01 -30.80
N ALA A 194 5.76 13.98 -31.61
CA ALA A 194 7.14 13.90 -31.11
C ALA A 194 7.53 15.06 -30.17
N ASP A 195 7.18 16.30 -30.52
CA ASP A 195 7.48 17.48 -29.67
C ASP A 195 6.84 17.36 -28.29
N ARG A 196 5.57 16.92 -28.26
CA ARG A 196 4.83 16.70 -27.02
C ARG A 196 5.43 15.56 -26.19
N ALA A 197 5.81 14.47 -26.84
CA ALA A 197 6.49 13.36 -26.19
C ALA A 197 7.82 13.80 -25.57
N GLN A 198 8.60 14.63 -26.28
CA GLN A 198 9.86 15.17 -25.77
C GLN A 198 9.66 16.05 -24.54
N ASP A 199 8.66 16.94 -24.54
CA ASP A 199 8.32 17.77 -23.38
C ASP A 199 7.91 16.93 -22.17
N LEU A 200 7.09 15.88 -22.39
CA LEU A 200 6.64 14.97 -21.34
C LEU A 200 7.80 14.14 -20.79
N LEU A 201 8.68 13.62 -21.65
CA LEU A 201 9.90 12.93 -21.21
C LEU A 201 10.75 13.86 -20.35
N GLY A 202 11.01 15.10 -20.78
CA GLY A 202 11.75 16.07 -19.98
C GLY A 202 11.16 16.30 -18.59
N ARG A 203 9.82 16.32 -18.47
CA ARG A 203 9.13 16.39 -17.18
C ARG A 203 9.28 15.11 -16.36
N ALA A 204 9.17 13.94 -16.98
CA ALA A 204 9.39 12.65 -16.31
C ALA A 204 10.81 12.56 -15.74
N LEU A 205 11.84 12.95 -16.51
CA LEU A 205 13.24 13.04 -16.07
C LEU A 205 13.38 13.92 -14.83
N TYR A 206 12.78 15.11 -14.87
CA TYR A 206 12.81 16.05 -13.76
C TYR A 206 12.17 15.46 -12.49
N LEU A 207 11.02 14.81 -12.63
CA LEU A 207 10.32 14.15 -11.51
C LEU A 207 11.11 12.97 -10.94
N ALA A 208 11.73 12.14 -11.80
CA ALA A 208 12.60 11.06 -11.37
C ALA A 208 13.84 11.59 -10.60
N GLY A 209 14.40 12.71 -11.06
CA GLY A 209 15.45 13.43 -10.34
C GLY A 209 15.01 13.89 -8.94
N MET A 210 13.79 14.42 -8.83
CA MET A 210 13.19 14.80 -7.54
C MET A 210 12.91 13.60 -6.63
N ALA A 211 12.61 12.43 -7.20
CA ALA A 211 12.42 11.18 -6.49
C ALA A 211 13.72 10.56 -5.96
N GLN A 212 14.88 11.03 -6.44
CA GLN A 212 16.19 10.39 -6.23
C GLN A 212 16.18 8.92 -6.68
N ASP A 213 15.43 8.63 -7.75
CA ASP A 213 15.23 7.27 -8.23
C ASP A 213 16.52 6.73 -8.88
N PRO A 214 17.11 5.62 -8.39
CA PRO A 214 18.34 5.07 -8.95
C PRO A 214 18.15 4.43 -10.33
N TRP A 215 16.92 4.07 -10.75
CA TRP A 215 16.68 3.38 -12.02
C TRP A 215 16.88 4.27 -13.26
N TRP A 216 16.86 5.59 -13.08
CA TRP A 216 16.86 6.55 -14.19
C TRP A 216 18.20 7.30 -14.36
N ARG A 217 19.25 6.91 -13.65
CA ARG A 217 20.55 7.60 -13.69
C ARG A 217 21.61 6.81 -14.46
#